data_AF-A0A7J9ET59-F1
#
_entry.id   AF-A0A7J9ET59-F1
#
_cell.length_a   1.000
_cell.length_b   1.000
_cell.length_c   1.000
_cell.angle_alpha   90.00
_cell.angle_beta   90.00
_cell.angle_gamma   90.00
#
_symmetry.space_group_name_H-M   'P 1'
#
loop_
_entity.id
_entity.type
_entity.pdbx_description
1 polymer ?
#
loop_
_entity_poly.entity_id
_entity_poly.type
_entity_poly.pdbx_seq_one_letter_code
_entity_poly.pdbx_strand_id
1 'polypeptide(L)'
;MKDFCMALEDCGLTDLGYIGRWFTWERGRFLATNIRERLDRGVATLNWMNLFPGYQLEHLSHSFSDHCPILLDTTGPSTFDRSKQVKTFRFEAKWCLENSFEEMVRKWWKDIPGG
;
A
#
# COMPACT_ATOMS: atom_id res chain seq x y z
N MET A 1 5.55 21.19 -2.08
CA MET A 1 5.16 20.88 -0.68
C MET A 1 4.25 21.91 -0.04
N LYS A 2 4.49 23.22 -0.20
CA LYS A 2 3.60 24.25 0.39
C LYS A 2 2.13 24.06 0.00
N ASP A 3 1.86 23.84 -1.28
CA ASP A 3 0.48 23.66 -1.78
C ASP A 3 -0.19 22.40 -1.22
N PHE A 4 0.58 21.33 -1.00
CA PHE A 4 0.08 20.11 -0.36
C PHE A 4 -0.26 20.36 1.11
N CYS A 5 0.61 21.06 1.86
CA CYS A 5 0.33 21.44 3.24
C CYS A 5 -0.92 22.31 3.36
N MET A 6 -1.06 23.31 2.48
CA MET A 6 -2.24 24.17 2.44
C MET A 6 -3.51 23.36 2.14
N ALA A 7 -3.47 22.43 1.18
CA ALA A 7 -4.62 21.57 0.89
C ALA A 7 -5.03 20.70 2.09
N LEU A 8 -4.07 20.18 2.86
CA LEU A 8 -4.36 19.44 4.09
C LEU A 8 -4.99 20.34 5.16
N GLU A 9 -4.46 21.54 5.34
CA GLU A 9 -4.99 22.53 6.29
C GLU A 9 -6.41 22.95 5.92
N ASP A 10 -6.65 23.32 4.66
CA ASP A 10 -7.96 23.72 4.14
C ASP A 10 -9.02 22.62 4.28
N CYS A 11 -8.60 21.36 4.22
CA CYS A 11 -9.46 20.19 4.38
C CYS A 11 -9.55 19.68 5.83
N GLY A 12 -8.83 20.29 6.79
CA GLY A 12 -8.77 19.82 8.17
C GLY A 12 -8.22 18.40 8.32
N LEU A 13 -7.27 18.02 7.47
CA LEU A 13 -6.64 16.71 7.42
C LEU A 13 -5.30 16.71 8.17
N THR A 14 -5.10 15.69 8.99
CA THR A 14 -3.89 15.47 9.77
C THR A 14 -3.18 14.21 9.31
N ASP A 15 -1.85 14.22 9.22
CA ASP A 15 -1.03 13.04 8.96
C ASP A 15 -1.23 12.01 10.07
N LEU A 16 -1.61 10.78 9.70
CA LEU A 16 -1.87 9.68 10.64
C LEU A 16 -0.57 9.09 11.21
N GLY A 17 0.61 9.51 10.73
CA GLY A 17 1.85 8.82 11.00
C GLY A 17 1.92 7.45 10.33
N TYR A 18 2.93 6.67 10.69
CA TYR A 18 3.16 5.33 10.16
C TYR A 18 4.09 4.54 11.08
N ILE A 19 4.08 3.21 10.92
CA ILE A 19 5.01 2.26 11.51
C ILE A 19 5.72 1.48 10.39
N GLY A 20 6.98 1.12 10.63
CA GLY A 20 7.81 0.41 9.66
C GLY A 20 8.78 1.33 8.94
N ARG A 21 8.96 1.11 7.64
CA ARG A 21 9.95 1.84 6.83
C ARG A 21 9.53 3.29 6.63
N TRP A 22 10.50 4.21 6.59
CA TRP A 22 10.20 5.64 6.41
C TRP A 22 9.80 6.02 4.97
N PHE A 23 10.15 5.18 4.00
CA PHE A 23 9.88 5.38 2.58
C PHE A 23 8.70 4.53 2.13
N THR A 24 7.98 5.03 1.12
CA THR A 24 6.91 4.29 0.43
C THR A 24 7.27 4.00 -1.02
N TRP A 25 8.37 4.57 -1.50
CA TRP A 25 8.90 4.36 -2.84
C TRP A 25 10.42 4.19 -2.80
N GLU A 26 10.94 3.25 -3.58
CA GLU A 26 12.36 2.94 -3.71
C GLU A 26 12.72 2.57 -5.15
N ARG A 27 13.74 3.23 -5.71
CA ARG A 27 14.26 2.93 -7.05
C ARG A 27 15.78 2.83 -7.04
N GLY A 28 16.28 1.87 -7.79
CA GLY A 28 17.73 1.63 -7.97
C GLY A 28 18.20 0.35 -7.26
N ARG A 29 19.10 -0.38 -7.91
CA ARG A 29 19.54 -1.72 -7.49
C ARG A 29 20.82 -1.74 -6.64
N PHE A 30 21.60 -0.66 -6.68
CA PHE A 30 22.86 -0.53 -5.95
C PHE A 30 22.76 0.56 -4.90
N LEU A 31 23.44 0.39 -3.76
CA LEU A 31 23.45 1.39 -2.68
C LEU A 31 23.86 2.79 -3.15
N ALA A 32 24.82 2.87 -4.08
CA ALA A 32 25.29 4.14 -4.64
C ALA A 32 24.25 4.86 -5.52
N THR A 33 23.24 4.15 -6.03
CA THR A 33 22.21 4.68 -6.94
C THR A 33 20.80 4.50 -6.38
N ASN A 34 20.67 4.13 -5.11
CA ASN A 34 19.39 3.82 -4.49
C ASN A 34 18.77 5.11 -3.97
N ILE A 35 17.58 5.43 -4.49
CA ILE A 35 16.79 6.58 -4.09
C ILE A 35 15.55 6.05 -3.38
N ARG A 36 15.27 6.61 -2.20
CA ARG A 36 14.12 6.27 -1.37
C ARG A 36 13.37 7.54 -1.04
N GLU A 37 12.06 7.52 -1.23
CA GLU A 37 11.19 8.66 -0.97
C GLU A 37 9.90 8.21 -0.28
N ARG A 38 9.25 9.14 0.43
CA ARG A 38 7.92 8.93 1.01
C ARG A 38 6.91 9.74 0.20
N LEU A 39 6.34 9.09 -0.81
CA LEU A 39 5.37 9.68 -1.73
C LEU A 39 3.93 9.48 -1.26
N ASP A 40 3.68 8.43 -0.47
CA ASP A 40 2.37 8.01 -0.04
C ASP A 40 2.19 8.33 1.46
N ARG A 41 1.05 8.92 1.81
CA ARG A 41 0.72 9.34 3.18
C ARG A 41 -0.76 9.10 3.47
N GLY A 42 -1.04 8.48 4.62
CA GLY A 42 -2.39 8.46 5.17
C GLY A 42 -2.67 9.74 5.94
N VAL A 43 -3.76 10.42 5.59
CA VAL A 43 -4.24 11.62 6.29
C VAL A 43 -5.72 11.44 6.63
N ALA A 44 -6.17 11.98 7.75
CA ALA A 44 -7.59 11.93 8.12
C ALA A 44 -8.01 13.14 8.95
N THR A 45 -9.33 13.34 9.04
CA THR A 45 -9.90 14.38 9.89
C THR A 45 -9.89 13.96 11.36
N LEU A 46 -9.98 14.93 12.26
CA LEU A 46 -10.10 14.66 13.70
C LEU A 46 -11.31 13.79 14.03
N ASN A 47 -12.44 14.00 13.34
CA ASN A 47 -13.63 13.18 13.53
C ASN A 47 -13.37 11.71 13.18
N TRP A 48 -12.64 11.45 12.10
CA TRP A 48 -12.25 10.08 11.72
C TRP A 48 -11.33 9.44 12.77
N MET A 49 -10.33 10.19 13.27
CA MET A 49 -9.44 9.70 14.32
C MET A 49 -10.18 9.37 15.62
N ASN A 50 -11.23 10.13 15.96
CA ASN A 50 -12.08 9.84 17.12
C ASN A 50 -12.95 8.59 16.93
N LEU A 51 -13.35 8.26 15.70
CA LEU A 51 -14.09 7.03 15.39
C LEU A 51 -13.19 5.79 15.48
N PHE A 52 -11.89 5.94 15.19
CA PHE A 52 -10.92 4.84 15.18
C PHE A 52 -9.71 5.13 16.09
N PRO A 53 -9.89 5.30 17.40
CA PRO A 53 -8.82 5.75 18.29
C PRO A 53 -7.63 4.77 18.40
N GLY A 54 -7.82 3.52 17.99
CA GLY A 54 -6.78 2.49 17.91
C GLY A 54 -6.21 2.29 16.51
N TYR A 55 -6.38 3.25 15.59
CA TYR A 55 -5.88 3.09 14.23
C TYR A 55 -4.36 2.87 14.20
N GLN A 56 -3.90 2.12 13.21
CA GLN A 56 -2.48 1.92 12.94
C GLN A 56 -2.23 1.92 11.43
N LEU A 57 -1.28 2.73 10.98
CA LEU A 57 -0.84 2.74 9.60
C LEU A 57 0.55 2.10 9.50
N GLU A 58 0.71 1.09 8.66
CA GLU A 58 1.94 0.31 8.51
C GLU A 58 2.41 0.32 7.05
N HIS A 59 3.72 0.53 6.84
CA HIS A 59 4.38 0.39 5.55
C HIS A 59 4.92 -1.04 5.41
N LEU A 60 4.30 -1.84 4.54
CA LEU A 60 4.62 -3.27 4.37
C LEU A 60 5.78 -3.48 3.40
N SER A 61 6.72 -4.35 3.73
CA SER A 61 7.79 -4.72 2.80
C SER A 61 7.22 -5.39 1.55
N HIS A 62 7.72 -5.00 0.38
CA HIS A 62 7.33 -5.59 -0.89
C HIS A 62 8.55 -5.99 -1.73
N SER A 63 8.37 -6.96 -2.63
CA SER A 63 9.47 -7.63 -3.34
C SER A 63 9.51 -7.37 -4.84
N PHE A 64 8.44 -6.85 -5.45
CA PHE A 64 8.27 -6.82 -6.92
C PHE A 64 7.84 -5.46 -7.51
N SER A 65 7.68 -4.43 -6.67
CA SER A 65 7.28 -3.06 -7.02
C SER A 65 8.26 -2.09 -6.38
N ASP A 66 8.45 -0.94 -7.02
CA ASP A 66 9.15 0.21 -6.45
C ASP A 66 8.31 0.90 -5.36
N HIS A 67 7.00 0.63 -5.29
CA HIS A 67 6.13 1.06 -4.19
C HIS A 67 6.00 0.03 -3.06
N CYS A 68 5.90 0.55 -1.84
CA CYS A 68 5.62 -0.16 -0.61
C CYS A 68 4.12 -0.03 -0.27
N PRO A 69 3.37 -1.14 -0.12
CA PRO A 69 1.97 -1.09 0.26
C PRO A 69 1.76 -0.45 1.64
N ILE A 70 0.70 0.35 1.76
CA ILE A 70 0.25 0.91 3.04
C ILE A 70 -0.94 0.10 3.56
N LEU A 71 -0.84 -0.38 4.80
CA LEU A 71 -1.92 -1.03 5.53
C LEU A 71 -2.47 -0.07 6.59
N LEU A 72 -3.77 0.25 6.51
CA LEU A 72 -4.49 0.98 7.55
C LEU A 72 -5.38 0.00 8.32
N ASP A 73 -5.03 -0.27 9.56
CA ASP A 73 -5.81 -1.07 10.51
C ASP A 73 -6.61 -0.13 11.41
N THR A 74 -7.93 -0.27 11.42
CA THR A 74 -8.84 0.53 12.27
C THR A 74 -9.44 -0.28 13.42
N THR A 75 -9.06 -1.55 13.55
CA THR A 75 -9.66 -2.52 14.49
C THR A 75 -8.94 -2.56 15.85
N GLY A 76 -7.79 -1.89 15.95
CA GLY A 76 -6.99 -1.78 17.17
C GLY A 76 -6.37 -3.10 17.65
N PRO A 77 -5.62 -3.09 18.77
CA PRO A 77 -4.92 -4.28 19.28
C PRO A 77 -5.83 -5.43 19.74
N SER A 78 -7.15 -5.25 19.80
CA SER A 78 -8.03 -6.06 20.64
C SER A 78 -9.04 -6.97 19.92
N THR A 79 -9.04 -7.10 18.58
CA THR A 79 -10.11 -7.93 17.95
C THR A 79 -9.71 -8.90 16.84
N PHE A 80 -8.47 -8.90 16.36
CA PHE A 80 -8.05 -9.88 15.36
C PHE A 80 -6.80 -10.63 15.79
N ASP A 81 -6.99 -11.91 16.09
CA ASP A 81 -5.94 -12.90 16.07
C ASP A 81 -5.28 -12.88 14.69
N ARG A 82 -4.18 -12.11 14.55
CA ARG A 82 -3.41 -11.94 13.30
C ARG A 82 -2.97 -13.29 12.72
N SER A 83 -2.96 -14.37 13.52
CA SER A 83 -2.68 -15.73 13.03
C SER A 83 -3.78 -16.31 12.13
N LYS A 84 -5.03 -15.84 12.24
CA LYS A 84 -6.18 -16.37 11.48
C LYS A 84 -6.39 -15.70 10.12
N GLN A 85 -5.71 -14.59 9.83
CA GLN A 85 -5.94 -13.77 8.63
C GLN A 85 -4.72 -13.60 7.72
N VAL A 86 -3.74 -14.48 7.78
CA VAL A 86 -2.77 -14.57 6.66
C VAL A 86 -3.51 -15.16 5.45
N LYS A 87 -4.28 -14.31 4.73
CA LYS A 87 -4.68 -14.58 3.35
C LYS A 87 -3.40 -14.54 2.52
N THR A 88 -2.66 -15.63 2.57
CA THR A 88 -1.58 -15.90 1.63
C THR A 88 -2.16 -15.72 0.22
N PHE A 89 -1.53 -14.86 -0.58
CA PHE A 89 -1.77 -14.88 -2.01
C PHE A 89 -1.37 -16.27 -2.49
N ARG A 90 -2.35 -17.04 -2.95
CA ARG A 90 -2.15 -18.36 -3.54
C ARG A 90 -2.50 -18.22 -5.00
N PHE A 91 -1.56 -18.57 -5.86
CA PHE A 91 -1.81 -18.73 -7.28
C PHE A 91 -1.43 -20.16 -7.66
N GLU A 92 -2.15 -20.72 -8.62
CA GLU A 92 -1.86 -22.07 -9.13
C GLU A 92 -0.65 -21.99 -10.05
N ALA A 93 0.52 -22.43 -9.59
CA ALA A 93 1.75 -22.41 -10.39
C ALA A 93 1.64 -23.22 -11.69
N LYS A 94 0.69 -24.16 -11.75
CA LYS A 94 0.36 -24.91 -12.97
C LYS A 94 -0.05 -24.01 -14.13
N TRP A 95 -0.64 -22.85 -13.86
CA TRP A 95 -1.00 -21.88 -14.90
C TRP A 95 0.23 -21.38 -15.68
N CYS A 96 1.39 -21.25 -15.03
CA CYS A 96 2.63 -20.87 -15.73
C CYS A 96 3.20 -21.97 -16.64
N LEU A 97 2.74 -23.21 -16.49
CA LEU A 97 3.15 -24.35 -17.32
C LEU A 97 2.23 -24.56 -18.53
N GLU A 98 1.08 -23.89 -18.55
CA GLU A 98 0.13 -23.97 -19.66
C GLU A 98 0.48 -22.88 -20.68
N ASN A 99 0.92 -23.31 -21.87
CA ASN A 99 1.42 -22.41 -22.92
C ASN A 99 0.41 -21.32 -23.34
N SER A 100 -0.89 -21.57 -23.16
CA SER A 100 -1.99 -20.65 -23.52
C SER A 100 -2.30 -19.62 -22.42
N PHE A 101 -1.85 -19.84 -21.18
CA PHE A 101 -2.25 -19.02 -20.04
C PHE A 101 -1.76 -17.57 -20.20
N GLU A 102 -0.51 -17.39 -20.64
CA GLU A 102 0.05 -16.06 -20.88
C GLU A 102 -0.75 -15.29 -21.94
N GLU A 103 -1.09 -15.94 -23.05
CA GLU A 103 -1.87 -15.34 -24.14
C GLU A 103 -3.28 -14.98 -23.68
N MET A 104 -3.92 -15.84 -22.88
CA MET A 104 -5.25 -15.62 -22.31
C MET A 104 -5.26 -14.40 -21.37
N VAL A 105 -4.27 -14.30 -20.48
CA VAL A 105 -4.11 -13.14 -19.57
C VAL A 105 -3.88 -11.86 -20.38
N ARG A 106 -3.03 -11.89 -21.40
CA ARG A 106 -2.77 -10.75 -22.29
C ARG A 106 -4.03 -10.30 -23.03
N LYS A 107 -4.87 -11.23 -23.46
CA LYS A 107 -6.15 -10.92 -24.09
C LYS A 107 -7.10 -10.22 -23.10
N TRP A 108 -7.28 -10.79 -21.91
CA TRP A 108 -8.13 -10.19 -20.88
C TRP A 108 -7.71 -8.77 -20.52
N TRP A 109 -6.41 -8.51 -20.37
CA TRP A 109 -5.92 -7.17 -20.04
C TRP A 109 -6.13 -6.13 -21.15
N LYS A 110 -6.19 -6.56 -22.42
CA LYS A 110 -6.48 -5.69 -23.57
C LYS A 110 -7.97 -5.44 -23.77
N ASP A 111 -8.81 -6.39 -23.34
CA ASP A 111 -10.26 -6.32 -23.46
C ASP A 111 -10.90 -5.43 -22.37
N ILE A 112 -10.12 -4.89 -21.41
CA ILE A 112 -10.59 -3.90 -20.43
C ILE A 112 -10.67 -2.52 -21.12
N PRO A 113 -11.86 -1.95 -21.35
CA PRO A 113 -11.98 -0.62 -21.91
C PRO A 113 -11.71 0.41 -20.80
N GLY A 114 -10.59 1.14 -20.87
CA GLY A 114 -10.36 2.36 -20.08
C GLY A 114 -9.11 2.37 -19.20
N GLY A 115 -7.93 2.16 -19.79
CA GLY A 115 -6.65 2.61 -19.22
C GLY A 115 -6.18 3.88 -19.93
#